data_AF-A0A524A693-F1
#
_entry.id   AF-A0A524A693-F1
#
_cell.length_a   1.000
_cell.length_b   1.000
_cell.length_c   1.000
_cell.angle_alpha   90.00
_cell.angle_beta   90.00
_cell.angle_gamma   90.00
#
_symmetry.space_group_name_H-M   'P 1'
#
loop_
_entity.id
_entity.type
_entity.pdbx_description
1 polymer ?
#
loop_
_entity_poly.entity_id
_entity_poly.type
_entity_poly.pdbx_seq_one_letter_code
_entity_poly.pdbx_strand_id
1 'polypeptide(L)'
;NLNLSALEILAYLEDVSFETGDIEAARDRLLRWDGQMHMDSPEAALYGYFWVALIEDTFEDELPEDLAPRSGEHAMSIFYILLQDPANAWWDDVTTHGTESRDDILARAFEHGHATAVEKLGQDFRQWRWGEVHTATFENQTLGQSGIALIEAIFNRGPVATSGGAGMINATGWKLLDPFTVTSVPSMRQIIDLGDLSNSLMIHTTGQSGHAGHRHYDDMIDSWRFIEYHPTLWSRPEVEASSREHLTLLPAR
;
A
#
# COMPACT_ATOMS: atom_id res chain seq x y z
N ASN A 1 -8.71 -3.62 5.51
CA ASN A 1 -7.48 -2.86 5.24
C ASN A 1 -7.26 -1.80 6.32
N LEU A 2 -7.44 -2.18 7.59
CA LEU A 2 -7.39 -1.22 8.69
C LEU A 2 -5.93 -0.82 8.95
N ASN A 3 -5.68 0.49 8.95
CA ASN A 3 -4.43 1.07 9.40
C ASN A 3 -4.58 1.53 10.85
N LEU A 4 -4.09 0.72 11.80
CA LEU A 4 -4.19 1.04 13.23
C LEU A 4 -3.31 2.23 13.61
N SER A 5 -2.09 2.30 13.08
CA SER A 5 -1.16 3.40 13.35
C SER A 5 -1.72 4.73 12.86
N ALA A 6 -2.47 4.75 11.76
CA ALA A 6 -3.17 5.95 11.33
C ALA A 6 -4.12 6.47 12.40
N LEU A 7 -4.96 5.60 12.97
CA LEU A 7 -5.92 6.01 13.99
C LEU A 7 -5.23 6.53 15.27
N GLU A 8 -4.07 5.97 15.62
CA GLU A 8 -3.25 6.45 16.73
C GLU A 8 -2.67 7.85 16.46
N ILE A 9 -2.14 8.09 15.25
CA ILE A 9 -1.60 9.39 14.85
C ILE A 9 -2.71 10.44 14.77
N LEU A 10 -3.85 10.09 14.17
CA LEU A 10 -4.97 11.01 13.97
C LEU A 10 -5.54 11.55 15.29
N ALA A 11 -5.46 10.79 16.38
CA ALA A 11 -5.87 11.28 17.70
C ALA A 11 -5.07 12.53 18.15
N TYR A 12 -3.83 12.69 17.68
CA TYR A 12 -3.02 13.87 17.98
C TYR A 12 -3.28 15.05 17.04
N LEU A 13 -3.99 14.83 15.94
CA LEU A 13 -4.37 15.87 14.98
C LEU A 13 -5.65 16.61 15.37
N GLU A 14 -6.43 16.08 16.33
CA GLU A 14 -7.72 16.65 16.73
C GLU A 14 -7.60 18.09 17.27
N ASP A 15 -6.58 18.34 18.09
CA ASP A 15 -6.35 19.63 18.74
C ASP A 15 -5.42 20.57 17.95
N VAL A 16 -4.91 20.12 16.80
CA VAL A 16 -4.01 20.91 15.95
C VAL A 16 -4.80 21.96 15.18
N SER A 17 -4.39 23.23 15.31
CA SER A 17 -5.03 24.38 14.66
C SER A 17 -4.31 24.74 13.36
N PHE A 18 -5.07 25.22 12.37
CA PHE A 18 -4.53 25.63 11.07
C PHE A 18 -4.94 27.07 10.74
N GLU A 19 -4.14 27.77 9.94
CA GLU A 19 -4.44 29.15 9.56
C GLU A 19 -5.60 29.26 8.55
N THR A 20 -5.85 28.20 7.78
CA THR A 20 -6.84 28.19 6.70
C THR A 20 -7.96 27.18 6.94
N GLY A 21 -9.20 27.63 6.74
CA GLY A 21 -10.39 26.79 6.96
C GLY A 21 -10.51 25.60 6.02
N ASP A 22 -9.86 25.64 4.86
CA ASP A 22 -9.84 24.50 3.92
C ASP A 22 -9.02 23.33 4.47
N ILE A 23 -7.87 23.61 5.09
CA ILE A 23 -7.03 22.59 5.75
C ILE A 23 -7.73 22.03 6.98
N GLU A 24 -8.39 22.88 7.78
CA GLU A 24 -9.22 22.43 8.90
C GLU A 24 -10.33 21.47 8.43
N ALA A 25 -11.00 21.78 7.32
CA ALA A 25 -12.03 20.92 6.76
C ALA A 25 -11.46 19.57 6.26
N ALA A 26 -10.24 19.58 5.70
CA ALA A 26 -9.54 18.35 5.32
C ALA A 26 -9.16 17.50 6.55
N ARG A 27 -8.63 18.12 7.62
CA ARG A 27 -8.36 17.46 8.91
C ARG A 27 -9.64 16.84 9.47
N ASP A 28 -10.72 17.61 9.60
CA ASP A 28 -11.99 17.15 10.17
C ASP A 28 -12.62 16.00 9.37
N ARG A 29 -12.36 15.97 8.06
CA ARG A 29 -12.76 14.86 7.21
C ARG A 29 -11.91 13.63 7.49
N LEU A 30 -10.59 13.80 7.62
CA LEU A 30 -9.68 12.71 7.92
C LEU A 30 -9.94 12.11 9.31
N LEU A 31 -10.25 12.93 10.32
CA LEU A 31 -10.63 12.47 11.66
C LEU A 31 -11.91 11.61 11.70
N ARG A 32 -12.77 11.73 10.68
CA ARG A 32 -14.00 10.91 10.52
C ARG A 32 -13.79 9.65 9.70
N TRP A 33 -12.60 9.48 9.11
CA TRP A 33 -12.26 8.29 8.35
C TRP A 33 -12.20 7.05 9.26
N ASP A 34 -12.55 5.90 8.71
CA ASP A 34 -12.62 4.62 9.42
C ASP A 34 -11.28 3.87 9.47
N GLY A 35 -10.20 4.51 9.01
CA GLY A 35 -8.86 3.93 8.94
C GLY A 35 -8.69 2.87 7.84
N GLN A 36 -9.68 2.65 6.97
CA GLN A 36 -9.60 1.63 5.93
C GLN A 36 -8.92 2.15 4.67
N MET A 37 -7.78 1.56 4.33
CA MET A 37 -7.01 1.85 3.11
C MET A 37 -7.63 1.16 1.88
N HIS A 38 -8.91 1.40 1.61
CA HIS A 38 -9.60 0.91 0.42
C HIS A 38 -9.14 1.64 -0.84
N MET A 39 -9.12 0.94 -1.99
CA MET A 39 -8.71 1.51 -3.28
C MET A 39 -9.46 2.80 -3.62
N ASP A 40 -10.72 2.89 -3.21
CA ASP A 40 -11.61 3.98 -3.56
C ASP A 40 -11.71 5.09 -2.51
N SER A 41 -10.92 5.04 -1.43
CA SER A 41 -10.97 6.03 -0.36
C SER A 41 -10.12 7.27 -0.67
N PRO A 42 -10.73 8.47 -0.71
CA PRO A 42 -10.01 9.74 -0.70
C PRO A 42 -9.18 9.97 0.57
N GLU A 43 -9.76 9.63 1.72
CA GLU A 43 -9.16 9.86 3.05
C GLU A 43 -7.90 9.01 3.24
N ALA A 44 -7.90 7.78 2.73
CA ALA A 44 -6.72 6.93 2.67
C ALA A 44 -5.59 7.55 1.83
N ALA A 45 -5.92 8.20 0.70
CA ALA A 45 -4.94 8.91 -0.12
C ALA A 45 -4.37 10.12 0.63
N LEU A 46 -5.24 10.95 1.24
CA LEU A 46 -4.80 12.09 2.07
C LEU A 46 -3.89 11.63 3.21
N TYR A 47 -4.29 10.58 3.93
CA TYR A 47 -3.46 10.02 5.00
C TYR A 47 -2.11 9.54 4.48
N GLY A 48 -2.08 8.87 3.32
CA GLY A 48 -0.84 8.42 2.70
C GLY A 48 0.15 9.56 2.48
N TYR A 49 -0.32 10.68 1.91
CA TYR A 49 0.51 11.86 1.70
C TYR A 49 0.91 12.56 3.00
N PHE A 50 -0.03 12.72 3.94
CA PHE A 50 0.29 13.24 5.27
C PHE A 50 1.35 12.39 5.97
N TRP A 51 1.27 11.06 5.87
CA TRP A 51 2.23 10.16 6.49
C TRP A 51 3.65 10.30 5.89
N VAL A 52 3.75 10.45 4.58
CA VAL A 52 5.05 10.72 3.91
C VAL A 52 5.61 12.05 4.40
N ALA A 53 4.82 13.12 4.33
CA ALA A 53 5.23 14.45 4.78
C ALA A 53 5.60 14.47 6.27
N LEU A 54 4.89 13.73 7.12
CA LEU A 54 5.20 13.64 8.55
C LEU A 54 6.56 13.01 8.78
N ILE A 55 6.92 11.97 8.03
CA ILE A 55 8.25 11.37 8.14
C ILE A 55 9.33 12.35 7.66
N GLU A 56 9.12 13.01 6.53
CA GLU A 56 10.06 13.99 5.97
C GLU A 56 10.27 15.15 6.95
N ASP A 57 9.19 15.82 7.35
CA ASP A 57 9.21 16.98 8.23
C ASP A 57 9.72 16.69 9.66
N THR A 58 9.79 15.43 10.09
CA THR A 58 10.31 15.04 11.43
C THR A 58 11.77 14.60 11.40
N PHE A 59 12.28 14.11 10.27
CA PHE A 59 13.58 13.42 10.25
C PHE A 59 14.58 13.94 9.21
N GLU A 60 14.14 14.71 8.20
CA GLU A 60 15.01 15.11 7.10
C GLU A 60 16.18 16.01 7.54
N ASP A 61 16.01 16.79 8.59
CA ASP A 61 17.02 17.69 9.12
C ASP A 61 18.11 16.98 9.95
N GLU A 62 17.72 15.95 10.71
CA GLU A 62 18.64 15.21 11.60
C GLU A 62 19.24 13.94 10.98
N LEU A 63 18.57 13.31 10.00
CA LEU A 63 19.04 12.08 9.37
C LEU A 63 19.60 12.33 7.96
N PRO A 64 20.88 11.96 7.71
CA PRO A 64 21.40 11.84 6.36
C PRO A 64 20.49 10.96 5.48
N GLU A 65 20.40 11.30 4.19
CA GLU A 65 19.54 10.61 3.20
C GLU A 65 19.74 9.07 3.19
N ASP A 66 20.94 8.58 3.51
CA ASP A 66 21.26 7.16 3.59
C ASP A 66 20.76 6.46 4.88
N LEU A 67 20.45 7.22 5.92
CA LEU A 67 19.96 6.75 7.23
C LEU A 67 18.47 7.01 7.48
N ALA A 68 17.82 7.82 6.64
CA ALA A 68 16.38 8.05 6.71
C ALA A 68 15.60 6.71 6.71
N PRO A 69 14.48 6.59 7.44
CA PRO A 69 13.74 5.34 7.59
C PRO A 69 13.33 4.74 6.24
N ARG A 70 14.07 3.73 5.74
CA ARG A 70 13.84 3.19 4.38
C ARG A 70 12.51 2.45 4.18
N SER A 71 11.80 2.16 5.27
CA SER A 71 10.47 1.55 5.24
C SER A 71 9.53 2.25 6.22
N GLY A 72 8.28 2.47 5.80
CA GLY A 72 7.25 3.07 6.65
C GLY A 72 6.94 2.27 7.92
N GLU A 73 7.26 0.97 7.96
CA GLU A 73 7.00 0.10 9.11
C GLU A 73 7.84 0.45 10.34
N HIS A 74 9.12 0.76 10.15
CA HIS A 74 9.97 1.19 11.27
C HIS A 74 9.58 2.59 11.75
N ALA A 75 9.24 3.49 10.82
CA ALA A 75 8.76 4.82 11.15
C ALA A 75 7.50 4.77 12.03
N MET A 76 6.55 3.87 11.76
CA MET A 76 5.33 3.71 12.58
C MET A 76 5.64 3.44 14.06
N SER A 77 6.63 2.59 14.36
CA SER A 77 7.00 2.27 15.74
C SER A 77 7.71 3.44 16.43
N ILE A 78 8.47 4.24 15.68
CA ILE A 78 9.14 5.44 16.20
C ILE A 78 8.09 6.50 16.53
N PHE A 79 7.15 6.77 15.62
CA PHE A 79 6.09 7.75 15.85
C PHE A 79 5.19 7.39 17.02
N TYR A 80 4.89 6.11 17.25
CA TYR A 80 4.15 5.68 18.44
C TYR A 80 4.80 6.16 19.75
N ILE A 81 6.14 6.18 19.81
CA ILE A 81 6.89 6.66 20.98
C ILE A 81 6.97 8.18 20.97
N LEU A 82 7.34 8.80 19.84
CA LEU A 82 7.52 10.25 19.74
C LEU A 82 6.24 11.03 20.06
N LEU A 83 5.08 10.55 19.59
CA LEU A 83 3.81 11.23 19.81
C LEU A 83 3.41 11.32 21.29
N GLN A 84 3.93 10.42 22.14
CA GLN A 84 3.69 10.44 23.59
C GLN A 84 4.57 11.46 24.33
N ASP A 85 5.62 11.97 23.69
CA ASP A 85 6.54 12.96 24.24
C ASP A 85 6.54 14.23 23.37
N PRO A 86 5.60 15.17 23.61
CA PRO A 86 5.44 16.35 22.76
C PRO A 86 6.63 17.33 22.82
N ALA A 87 7.52 17.18 23.80
CA ALA A 87 8.73 17.99 23.98
C ALA A 87 10.00 17.26 23.54
N ASN A 88 9.86 16.15 22.81
CA ASN A 88 10.99 15.39 22.31
C ASN A 88 11.81 16.23 21.31
N ALA A 89 13.13 16.09 21.36
CA ALA A 89 14.04 16.86 20.49
C ALA A 89 13.86 16.54 19.00
N TRP A 90 13.36 15.36 18.65
CA TRP A 90 13.06 14.99 17.25
C TRP A 90 11.93 15.82 16.61
N TRP A 91 11.19 16.62 17.40
CA TRP A 91 10.20 17.55 16.85
C TRP A 91 10.80 18.92 16.49
N ASP A 92 12.02 19.21 16.95
CA ASP A 92 12.70 20.48 16.69
C ASP A 92 13.40 20.40 15.33
N ASP A 93 13.07 21.30 14.41
CA ASP A 93 13.78 21.41 13.14
C ASP A 93 15.00 22.31 13.35
N VAL A 94 16.18 21.72 13.49
CA VAL A 94 17.39 22.46 13.89
C VAL A 94 17.85 23.47 12.83
N THR A 95 17.21 23.49 11.66
CA THR A 95 17.47 24.44 10.58
C THR A 95 16.65 25.73 10.68
N THR A 96 15.59 25.76 11.49
CA THR A 96 14.71 26.93 11.64
C THR A 96 15.17 27.86 12.77
N HIS A 97 14.47 28.99 12.90
CA HIS A 97 14.63 29.90 14.03
C HIS A 97 13.50 29.67 15.03
N GLY A 98 13.70 28.78 16.00
CA GLY A 98 12.69 28.48 16.99
C GLY A 98 13.01 27.17 17.70
N THR A 99 12.04 26.68 18.46
CA THR A 99 11.95 25.26 18.81
C THR A 99 10.53 24.85 18.51
N GLU A 100 10.34 24.02 17.50
CA GLU A 100 9.04 23.47 17.15
C GLU A 100 8.59 22.43 18.19
N SER A 101 7.28 22.37 18.41
CA SER A 101 6.65 21.30 19.16
C SER A 101 6.12 20.22 18.22
N ARG A 102 5.75 19.07 18.78
CA ARG A 102 5.01 18.03 18.05
C ARG A 102 3.85 18.60 17.23
N ASP A 103 3.06 19.48 17.83
CA ASP A 103 1.83 19.98 17.20
C ASP A 103 2.16 20.93 16.03
N ASP A 104 3.27 21.66 16.11
CA ASP A 104 3.78 22.48 15.01
C ASP A 104 4.22 21.60 13.82
N ILE A 105 4.93 20.50 14.08
CA ILE A 105 5.33 19.53 13.05
C ILE A 105 4.13 18.80 12.46
N LEU A 106 3.16 18.39 13.28
CA LEU A 106 1.92 17.77 12.80
C LEU A 106 1.14 18.72 11.89
N ALA A 107 1.04 20.00 12.25
CA ALA A 107 0.39 21.01 11.43
C ALA A 107 1.12 21.17 10.08
N ARG A 108 2.44 21.38 10.14
CA ARG A 108 3.30 21.55 8.95
C ARG A 108 3.19 20.35 8.01
N ALA A 109 3.33 19.14 8.54
CA ALA A 109 3.26 17.90 7.78
C ALA A 109 1.87 17.67 7.16
N PHE A 110 0.80 18.05 7.86
CA PHE A 110 -0.56 17.92 7.32
C PHE A 110 -0.81 18.90 6.16
N GLU A 111 -0.36 20.15 6.29
CA GLU A 111 -0.41 21.14 5.21
C GLU A 111 0.44 20.72 4.01
N HIS A 112 1.68 20.26 4.27
CA HIS A 112 2.59 19.74 3.27
C HIS A 112 1.97 18.53 2.53
N GLY A 113 1.53 17.50 3.25
CA GLY A 113 0.90 16.32 2.67
C GLY A 113 -0.37 16.65 1.88
N HIS A 114 -1.22 17.54 2.38
CA HIS A 114 -2.41 18.01 1.66
C HIS A 114 -2.03 18.73 0.36
N ALA A 115 -1.05 19.64 0.39
CA ALA A 115 -0.59 20.37 -0.79
C ALA A 115 -0.03 19.40 -1.84
N THR A 116 0.78 18.42 -1.44
CA THR A 116 1.31 17.38 -2.32
C THR A 116 0.19 16.53 -2.92
N ALA A 117 -0.81 16.15 -2.12
CA ALA A 117 -1.98 15.42 -2.61
C ALA A 117 -2.77 16.23 -3.65
N VAL A 118 -2.98 17.53 -3.44
CA VAL A 118 -3.63 18.43 -4.41
C VAL A 118 -2.81 18.53 -5.71
N GLU A 119 -1.49 18.60 -5.63
CA GLU A 119 -0.62 18.61 -6.80
C GLU A 119 -0.77 17.34 -7.65
N LYS A 120 -0.79 16.16 -6.99
CA LYS A 120 -0.79 14.87 -7.67
C LYS A 120 -2.18 14.41 -8.11
N LEU A 121 -3.21 14.66 -7.31
CA LEU A 121 -4.58 14.15 -7.49
C LEU A 121 -5.59 15.24 -7.90
N GLY A 122 -5.14 16.50 -7.98
CA GLY A 122 -5.99 17.64 -8.32
C GLY A 122 -6.79 18.20 -7.15
N GLN A 123 -7.51 19.30 -7.40
CA GLN A 123 -8.18 20.08 -6.36
C GLN A 123 -9.48 19.45 -5.81
N ASP A 124 -10.14 18.58 -6.58
CA ASP A 124 -11.41 17.98 -6.13
C ASP A 124 -11.14 16.72 -5.29
N PHE A 125 -11.09 16.90 -3.96
CA PHE A 125 -10.89 15.81 -3.00
C PHE A 125 -11.83 14.61 -3.22
N ARG A 126 -13.04 14.81 -3.75
CA ARG A 126 -13.99 13.69 -3.98
C ARG A 126 -13.54 12.74 -5.09
N GLN A 127 -12.63 13.19 -5.94
CA GLN A 127 -12.05 12.40 -7.03
C GLN A 127 -10.84 11.60 -6.58
N TRP A 128 -10.24 11.92 -5.44
CA TRP A 128 -9.05 11.23 -4.95
C TRP A 128 -9.35 9.77 -4.62
N ARG A 129 -8.44 8.88 -4.98
CA ARG A 129 -8.57 7.45 -4.73
C ARG A 129 -7.21 6.92 -4.30
N TRP A 130 -7.14 6.22 -3.18
CA TRP A 130 -5.90 5.56 -2.76
C TRP A 130 -5.30 4.69 -3.85
N GLY A 131 -6.15 3.95 -4.57
CA GLY A 131 -5.74 3.10 -5.67
C GLY A 131 -5.18 3.83 -6.89
N GLU A 132 -5.38 5.14 -7.03
CA GLU A 132 -4.77 5.92 -8.11
C GLU A 132 -3.25 6.05 -7.93
N VAL A 133 -2.79 6.11 -6.67
CA VAL A 133 -1.36 6.22 -6.33
C VAL A 133 -0.78 4.88 -5.88
N HIS A 134 -1.56 4.08 -5.17
CA HIS A 134 -1.13 2.81 -4.59
C HIS A 134 -1.34 1.66 -5.55
N THR A 135 -0.31 1.39 -6.35
CA THR A 135 -0.38 0.47 -7.48
C THR A 135 0.70 -0.59 -7.46
N ALA A 136 0.37 -1.78 -7.93
CA ALA A 136 1.29 -2.89 -8.11
C ALA A 136 1.58 -3.11 -9.60
N THR A 137 2.86 -3.20 -9.94
CA THR A 137 3.33 -3.63 -11.25
C THR A 137 4.02 -4.98 -11.10
N PHE A 138 3.51 -5.99 -11.81
CA PHE A 138 4.12 -7.32 -11.84
C PHE A 138 5.18 -7.35 -12.94
N GLU A 139 6.43 -7.11 -12.54
CA GLU A 139 7.56 -7.06 -13.44
C GLU A 139 8.24 -8.42 -13.60
N ASN A 140 8.51 -8.80 -14.86
CA ASN A 140 9.36 -9.94 -15.14
C ASN A 140 10.83 -9.58 -14.92
N GLN A 141 11.49 -10.27 -13.99
CA GLN A 141 12.87 -9.97 -13.58
C GLN A 141 13.94 -10.20 -14.65
N THR A 142 13.62 -10.79 -15.81
CA THR A 142 14.59 -11.03 -16.89
C THR A 142 14.33 -10.17 -18.12
N LEU A 143 13.10 -10.19 -18.63
CA LEU A 143 12.73 -9.51 -19.88
C LEU A 143 11.90 -8.24 -19.62
N GLY A 144 11.30 -8.14 -18.44
CA GLY A 144 10.53 -6.98 -17.98
C GLY A 144 11.36 -5.78 -17.56
N GLN A 145 12.69 -5.93 -17.48
CA GLN A 145 13.64 -4.87 -17.15
C GLN A 145 14.71 -4.72 -18.25
N SER A 146 14.33 -5.04 -19.49
CA SER A 146 15.25 -5.13 -20.62
C SER A 146 15.70 -3.75 -21.16
N GLY A 147 15.03 -2.66 -20.77
CA GLY A 147 15.19 -1.33 -21.34
C GLY A 147 14.54 -1.18 -22.72
N ILE A 148 13.81 -2.19 -23.20
CA ILE A 148 13.13 -2.19 -24.49
C ILE A 148 11.63 -2.28 -24.24
N ALA A 149 10.94 -1.13 -24.32
CA ALA A 149 9.52 -1.01 -23.98
C ALA A 149 8.61 -2.05 -24.65
N LEU A 150 8.91 -2.46 -25.90
CA LEU A 150 8.12 -3.49 -26.59
C LEU A 150 8.27 -4.88 -25.96
N ILE A 151 9.46 -5.22 -25.46
CA ILE A 151 9.69 -6.47 -24.74
C ILE A 151 8.99 -6.39 -23.39
N GLU A 152 9.18 -5.29 -22.66
CA GLU A 152 8.60 -5.09 -21.33
C GLU A 152 7.07 -5.16 -21.36
N ALA A 153 6.43 -4.57 -22.39
CA ALA A 153 4.98 -4.63 -22.58
C ALA A 153 4.43 -6.06 -22.80
N ILE A 154 5.26 -6.99 -23.27
CA ILE A 154 4.87 -8.41 -23.41
C ILE A 154 4.83 -9.10 -22.05
N PHE A 155 5.81 -8.80 -21.18
CA PHE A 155 6.04 -9.55 -19.95
C PHE A 155 5.46 -8.89 -18.68
N ASN A 156 5.41 -7.57 -18.61
CA ASN A 156 4.96 -6.89 -17.41
C ASN A 156 3.43 -6.74 -17.40
N ARG A 157 2.84 -6.70 -16.21
CA ARG A 157 1.41 -6.42 -16.02
C ARG A 157 1.20 -5.33 -14.98
N GLY A 158 0.21 -4.48 -15.26
CA GLY A 158 -0.07 -3.30 -14.47
C GLY A 158 0.54 -2.03 -15.06
N PRO A 159 0.61 -0.95 -14.27
CA PRO A 159 0.22 -0.88 -12.86
C PRO A 159 -1.27 -1.19 -12.64
N VAL A 160 -1.60 -1.91 -11.57
CA VAL A 160 -2.98 -2.13 -11.11
C VAL A 160 -3.17 -1.59 -9.71
N ALA A 161 -4.26 -0.87 -9.48
CA ALA A 161 -4.56 -0.33 -8.16
C ALA A 161 -4.79 -1.44 -7.13
N THR A 162 -4.35 -1.24 -5.90
CA THR A 162 -4.59 -2.20 -4.82
C THR A 162 -4.95 -1.49 -3.52
N SER A 163 -5.49 -2.24 -2.58
CA SER A 163 -5.85 -1.73 -1.24
C SER A 163 -4.81 -2.18 -0.22
N GLY A 164 -4.84 -1.63 0.98
CA GLY A 164 -3.89 -1.97 2.04
C GLY A 164 -2.65 -1.07 2.00
N GLY A 165 -1.55 -1.58 2.58
CA GLY A 165 -0.35 -0.80 2.84
C GLY A 165 0.65 -1.58 3.70
N ALA A 166 1.76 -0.93 4.04
CA ALA A 166 2.74 -1.44 4.99
C ALA A 166 2.11 -1.61 6.40
N GLY A 167 2.51 -2.65 7.14
CA GLY A 167 1.98 -2.91 8.49
C GLY A 167 0.50 -3.31 8.59
N MET A 168 -0.18 -3.58 7.47
CA MET A 168 -1.60 -3.95 7.43
C MET A 168 -1.79 -5.43 7.08
N ILE A 169 -2.98 -6.00 7.38
CA ILE A 169 -3.29 -7.41 7.04
C ILE A 169 -3.16 -7.66 5.53
N ASN A 170 -3.70 -6.77 4.70
CA ASN A 170 -3.42 -6.79 3.26
C ASN A 170 -2.09 -6.08 3.02
N ALA A 171 -0.99 -6.80 3.24
CA ALA A 171 0.37 -6.28 3.26
C ALA A 171 0.90 -5.96 1.85
N THR A 172 0.40 -4.86 1.28
CA THR A 172 0.89 -4.26 0.04
C THR A 172 1.85 -3.12 0.39
N GLY A 173 3.10 -3.45 0.69
CA GLY A 173 4.09 -2.50 1.18
C GLY A 173 4.75 -1.69 0.07
N TRP A 174 5.24 -0.52 0.42
CA TRP A 174 5.91 0.45 -0.45
C TRP A 174 7.07 1.11 0.33
N LYS A 175 7.92 1.88 -0.35
CA LYS A 175 9.10 2.53 0.24
C LYS A 175 8.96 4.04 0.18
N LEU A 176 9.50 4.77 1.15
CA LEU A 176 9.41 6.24 1.15
C LEU A 176 10.06 6.91 -0.05
N LEU A 177 11.16 6.35 -0.59
CA LEU A 177 11.82 6.91 -1.78
C LEU A 177 11.00 6.79 -3.06
N ASP A 178 10.00 5.90 -3.09
CA ASP A 178 9.06 5.73 -4.19
C ASP A 178 7.66 5.50 -3.59
N PRO A 179 7.04 6.58 -3.04
CA PRO A 179 5.82 6.47 -2.27
C PRO A 179 4.71 5.77 -3.04
N PHE A 180 4.00 4.88 -2.35
CA PHE A 180 2.80 4.20 -2.83
C PHE A 180 3.01 3.21 -3.99
N THR A 181 4.17 3.20 -4.64
CA THR A 181 4.55 2.12 -5.55
C THR A 181 4.76 0.83 -4.76
N VAL A 182 3.92 -0.17 -5.01
CA VAL A 182 3.93 -1.43 -4.26
C VAL A 182 5.17 -2.25 -4.61
N THR A 183 5.97 -2.56 -3.59
CA THR A 183 7.20 -3.36 -3.71
C THR A 183 7.11 -4.72 -3.01
N SER A 184 6.12 -4.91 -2.13
CA SER A 184 5.82 -6.19 -1.50
C SER A 184 4.32 -6.46 -1.51
N VAL A 185 3.95 -7.73 -1.70
CA VAL A 185 2.55 -8.16 -1.81
C VAL A 185 2.35 -9.51 -1.12
N PRO A 186 1.11 -9.85 -0.71
CA PRO A 186 0.76 -11.22 -0.40
C PRO A 186 0.81 -12.05 -1.68
N SER A 187 1.88 -12.82 -1.87
CA SER A 187 2.08 -13.65 -3.06
C SER A 187 1.04 -14.77 -3.18
N MET A 188 0.48 -15.20 -2.05
CA MET A 188 -0.56 -16.21 -1.95
C MET A 188 -1.46 -15.95 -0.74
N ARG A 189 -2.75 -16.25 -0.85
CA ARG A 189 -3.71 -16.31 0.26
C ARG A 189 -4.44 -17.65 0.21
N GLN A 190 -4.66 -18.26 1.38
CA GLN A 190 -5.33 -19.56 1.49
C GLN A 190 -6.28 -19.58 2.69
N ILE A 191 -7.38 -20.31 2.53
CA ILE A 191 -8.32 -20.69 3.59
C ILE A 191 -8.44 -22.21 3.51
N ILE A 192 -8.07 -22.90 4.60
CA ILE A 192 -8.06 -24.36 4.63
C ILE A 192 -9.14 -24.84 5.61
N ASP A 193 -10.11 -25.57 5.08
CA ASP A 193 -11.12 -26.27 5.88
C ASP A 193 -10.60 -27.69 6.18
N LEU A 194 -10.16 -27.90 7.42
CA LEU A 194 -9.61 -29.20 7.84
C LEU A 194 -10.67 -30.29 8.02
N GLY A 195 -11.95 -29.92 8.07
CA GLY A 195 -13.08 -30.86 8.11
C GLY A 195 -13.48 -31.34 6.73
N ASP A 196 -13.31 -30.50 5.71
CA ASP A 196 -13.55 -30.81 4.31
C ASP A 196 -12.59 -30.03 3.40
N LEU A 197 -11.53 -30.68 2.95
CA LEU A 197 -10.51 -30.03 2.13
C LEU A 197 -11.05 -29.54 0.77
N SER A 198 -12.13 -30.13 0.26
CA SER A 198 -12.80 -29.67 -0.97
C SER A 198 -13.47 -28.30 -0.84
N ASN A 199 -13.69 -27.83 0.40
CA ASN A 199 -14.20 -26.50 0.71
C ASN A 199 -13.08 -25.45 0.89
N SER A 200 -11.81 -25.82 0.69
CA SER A 200 -10.68 -24.91 0.82
C SER A 200 -10.60 -23.93 -0.36
N LEU A 201 -10.04 -22.75 -0.11
CA LEU A 201 -9.96 -21.65 -1.07
C LEU A 201 -8.52 -21.14 -1.17
N MET A 202 -8.07 -20.78 -2.37
CA MET A 202 -6.78 -20.15 -2.57
C MET A 202 -6.79 -19.11 -3.69
N ILE A 203 -5.84 -18.18 -3.61
CA ILE A 203 -5.50 -17.25 -4.68
C ILE A 203 -4.01 -16.94 -4.58
N HIS A 204 -3.39 -16.67 -5.72
CA HIS A 204 -2.02 -16.18 -5.80
C HIS A 204 -1.91 -15.21 -6.97
N THR A 205 -0.80 -14.47 -7.03
CA THR A 205 -0.46 -13.66 -8.20
C THR A 205 0.39 -14.49 -9.18
N THR A 206 0.40 -14.20 -10.48
CA THR A 206 -0.54 -13.40 -11.30
C THR A 206 -1.52 -14.27 -12.08
N GLY A 207 -1.18 -15.55 -12.21
CA GLY A 207 -1.86 -16.60 -12.94
C GLY A 207 -0.98 -17.86 -12.89
N GLN A 208 -1.54 -19.03 -13.19
CA GLN A 208 -0.81 -20.31 -13.05
C GLN A 208 0.34 -20.52 -14.05
N SER A 209 0.38 -19.78 -15.17
CA SER A 209 1.35 -19.97 -16.24
C SER A 209 2.45 -18.91 -16.19
N GLY A 210 3.70 -19.33 -16.38
CA GLY A 210 4.84 -18.42 -16.57
C GLY A 210 5.05 -17.95 -18.02
N HIS A 211 4.22 -18.40 -18.96
CA HIS A 211 4.34 -18.04 -20.37
C HIS A 211 3.50 -16.81 -20.71
N ALA A 212 4.15 -15.71 -21.11
CA ALA A 212 3.49 -14.40 -21.32
C ALA A 212 2.31 -14.39 -22.32
N GLY A 213 2.32 -15.30 -23.30
CA GLY A 213 1.24 -15.45 -24.28
C GLY A 213 0.11 -16.40 -23.85
N HIS A 214 0.19 -16.99 -22.66
CA HIS A 214 -0.78 -17.96 -22.18
C HIS A 214 -1.95 -17.27 -21.47
N ARG A 215 -3.17 -17.77 -21.67
CA ARG A 215 -4.41 -17.25 -21.05
C ARG A 215 -4.46 -17.27 -19.51
N HIS A 216 -3.49 -17.93 -18.88
CA HIS A 216 -3.38 -18.08 -17.42
C HIS A 216 -2.11 -17.39 -16.89
N TYR A 217 -1.59 -16.40 -17.62
CA TYR A 217 -0.39 -15.65 -17.22
C TYR A 217 -0.72 -14.60 -16.15
N ASP A 218 -1.89 -13.97 -16.30
CA ASP A 218 -2.30 -12.76 -15.57
C ASP A 218 -3.79 -12.78 -15.17
N ASP A 219 -4.47 -13.90 -15.36
CA ASP A 219 -5.92 -14.04 -15.18
C ASP A 219 -6.38 -14.03 -13.72
N MET A 220 -5.44 -14.11 -12.77
CA MET A 220 -5.72 -14.01 -11.33
C MET A 220 -5.44 -12.63 -10.76
N ILE A 221 -4.93 -11.66 -11.54
CA ILE A 221 -4.58 -10.32 -11.03
C ILE A 221 -5.81 -9.62 -10.44
N ASP A 222 -6.95 -9.63 -11.15
CA ASP A 222 -8.18 -8.97 -10.69
C ASP A 222 -8.76 -9.67 -9.45
N SER A 223 -8.88 -11.01 -9.46
CA SER A 223 -9.31 -11.75 -8.27
C SER A 223 -8.39 -11.45 -7.07
N TRP A 224 -7.08 -11.40 -7.28
CA TRP A 224 -6.11 -11.13 -6.22
C TRP A 224 -6.26 -9.74 -5.61
N ARG A 225 -6.44 -8.69 -6.41
CA ARG A 225 -6.55 -7.30 -5.92
C ARG A 225 -7.90 -7.01 -5.26
N PHE A 226 -8.94 -7.76 -5.63
CA PHE A 226 -10.26 -7.71 -4.97
C PHE A 226 -10.40 -8.69 -3.80
N ILE A 227 -9.34 -9.44 -3.46
CA ILE A 227 -9.33 -10.43 -2.36
C ILE A 227 -10.41 -11.51 -2.58
N GLU A 228 -10.54 -11.93 -3.84
CA GLU A 228 -11.38 -13.05 -4.25
C GLU A 228 -10.54 -14.33 -4.35
N TYR A 229 -11.21 -15.48 -4.26
CA TYR A 229 -10.55 -16.78 -4.17
C TYR A 229 -11.10 -17.77 -5.19
N HIS A 230 -10.27 -18.75 -5.54
CA HIS A 230 -10.67 -19.92 -6.30
C HIS A 230 -10.75 -21.17 -5.40
N PRO A 231 -11.67 -22.11 -5.68
CA PRO A 231 -11.71 -23.40 -5.01
C PRO A 231 -10.40 -24.18 -5.15
N THR A 232 -9.95 -24.77 -4.05
CA THR A 232 -8.85 -25.74 -4.03
C THR A 232 -9.43 -27.14 -4.18
N LEU A 233 -9.57 -27.60 -5.43
CA LEU A 233 -10.10 -28.93 -5.70
C LEU A 233 -9.19 -30.00 -5.09
N TRP A 234 -9.77 -30.88 -4.28
CA TRP A 234 -9.01 -31.84 -3.49
C TRP A 234 -9.18 -33.27 -4.00
N SER A 235 -10.43 -33.72 -4.21
CA SER A 235 -10.67 -35.10 -4.62
C SER A 235 -10.41 -35.29 -6.12
N ARG A 236 -9.97 -36.49 -6.50
CA ARG A 236 -9.78 -36.85 -7.91
C ARG A 236 -11.03 -36.59 -8.77
N PRO A 237 -12.25 -37.00 -8.36
CA PRO A 237 -13.45 -36.74 -9.16
C PRO A 237 -13.71 -35.25 -9.42
N GLU A 238 -13.48 -34.38 -8.44
CA GLU A 238 -13.65 -32.92 -8.59
C GLU A 238 -12.64 -32.33 -9.57
N VAL A 239 -11.38 -32.74 -9.45
CA VAL A 239 -10.30 -32.31 -10.35
C VAL A 239 -10.58 -32.77 -11.78
N GLU A 240 -10.95 -34.04 -11.97
CA GLU A 240 -11.25 -34.61 -13.28
C GLU A 240 -12.48 -33.93 -13.91
N ALA A 241 -13.55 -33.66 -13.14
CA ALA A 241 -14.75 -32.97 -13.61
C ALA A 241 -14.51 -31.50 -14.01
N SER A 242 -13.57 -30.82 -13.34
CA SER A 242 -13.23 -29.41 -13.61
C SER A 242 -12.06 -29.24 -14.59
N SER A 243 -11.46 -30.34 -15.03
CA SER A 243 -10.28 -30.30 -15.90
C SER A 243 -10.58 -29.65 -17.26
N ARG A 244 -9.62 -28.87 -17.75
CA ARG A 244 -9.66 -28.30 -19.12
C ARG A 244 -8.83 -29.11 -20.10
N GLU A 245 -7.71 -29.63 -19.63
CA GLU A 245 -6.77 -30.44 -20.40
C GLU A 245 -6.24 -31.59 -19.53
N HIS A 246 -5.83 -32.69 -20.15
CA HIS A 246 -5.26 -33.85 -19.47
C HIS A 246 -4.08 -34.42 -20.28
N LEU A 247 -2.91 -34.53 -19.64
CA LEU A 247 -1.70 -35.10 -20.23
C LEU A 247 -1.31 -36.36 -19.47
N THR A 248 -1.10 -37.46 -20.20
CA THR A 248 -0.54 -38.70 -19.64
C THR A 248 0.92 -38.83 -20.06
N LEU A 249 1.82 -38.83 -19.08
CA LEU A 249 3.25 -39.08 -19.29
C LEU A 249 3.53 -40.58 -19.11
N LEU A 250 4.08 -41.21 -20.15
CA LEU A 250 4.49 -42.61 -20.11
C LEU A 250 6.00 -42.69 -19.98
N PRO A 251 6.55 -43.60 -19.14
CA PRO A 251 7.98 -43.80 -19.06
C PRO A 251 8.58 -44.14 -20.42
N ALA A 252 9.76 -43.58 -20.72
CA ALA A 252 10.57 -44.07 -21.82
C ALA A 252 10.97 -45.52 -21.49
N ARG A 253 10.87 -46.41 -22.49
CA ARG A 253 11.27 -47.81 -22.37
C ARG A 253 12.77 -47.96 -22.20
#